data_AF-A0A2U2EIP6-F1
#
_entry.id   AF-A0A2U2EIP6-F1
#
_cell.length_a   1.000
_cell.length_b   1.000
_cell.length_c   1.000
_cell.angle_alpha   90.00
_cell.angle_beta   90.00
_cell.angle_gamma   90.00
#
_symmetry.space_group_name_H-M   'P 1'
#
loop_
_entity.id
_entity.type
_entity.pdbx_description
1 polymer ?
#
loop_
_entity_poly.entity_id
_entity_poly.type
_entity_poly.pdbx_seq_one_letter_code
_entity_poly.pdbx_strand_id
1 'polypeptide(L)'
;MFIGGTNWGFMNGSNYYDELTPDVTSYDYDALLTEDGRFTDKYYAFRNVILKYLSTDKKKECDELLIRLQENSVSAREYGAIKVNRIAGLFDNLDNISKRIEMLSPDIAFWKIGCTLILSAQPILLFFSCTIFQIFENLKGFKRMSIKIEHCLIVP
;
A
#
# COMPACT_ATOMS: atom_id res chain seq x y z
N MET A 1 9.07 -9.13 -7.00
CA MET A 1 8.18 -10.00 -6.19
C MET A 1 7.50 -11.04 -7.07
N PHE A 2 6.99 -12.16 -6.53
CA PHE A 2 6.08 -13.05 -7.30
C PHE A 2 4.68 -12.42 -7.39
N ILE A 3 4.13 -12.10 -6.23
CA ILE A 3 2.98 -11.19 -6.05
C ILE A 3 3.41 -10.10 -5.08
N GLY A 4 3.14 -8.85 -5.42
CA GLY A 4 3.52 -7.69 -4.62
C GLY A 4 2.42 -7.25 -3.64
N GLY A 5 1.25 -6.89 -4.16
CA GLY A 5 0.07 -6.52 -3.37
C GLY A 5 0.02 -5.03 -3.00
N THR A 6 -0.38 -4.72 -1.77
CA THR A 6 -0.67 -3.35 -1.32
C THR A 6 -0.10 -3.08 0.07
N ASN A 7 0.50 -1.91 0.26
CA ASN A 7 0.89 -1.38 1.56
C ASN A 7 -0.31 -0.70 2.23
N TRP A 8 -1.13 -1.44 2.97
CA TRP A 8 -2.36 -0.92 3.58
C TRP A 8 -2.10 0.14 4.66
N GLY A 9 -2.98 1.15 4.73
CA GLY A 9 -2.92 2.17 5.78
C GLY A 9 -1.60 2.96 5.75
N PHE A 10 -0.85 2.94 6.85
CA PHE A 10 0.43 3.64 7.00
C PHE A 10 1.62 2.67 7.08
N MET A 11 1.51 1.52 6.41
CA MET A 11 2.53 0.47 6.42
C MET A 11 3.56 0.64 5.29
N ASN A 12 3.49 1.74 4.52
CA ASN A 12 4.41 2.00 3.43
C ASN A 12 5.80 2.37 3.95
N GLY A 13 6.82 2.01 3.18
CA GLY A 13 8.20 2.35 3.48
C GLY A 13 8.60 3.75 3.02
N SER A 14 9.88 4.03 3.15
CA SER A 14 10.53 5.20 2.56
C SER A 14 12.00 4.89 2.32
N ASN A 15 12.54 5.48 1.27
CA ASN A 15 13.96 5.45 0.99
C ASN A 15 14.60 6.80 1.32
N TYR A 16 15.89 6.78 1.63
CA TYR A 16 16.68 7.99 1.87
C TYR A 16 17.98 7.91 1.09
N TYR A 17 18.16 8.85 0.16
CA TYR A 17 19.40 9.08 -0.55
C TYR A 17 19.83 10.52 -0.30
N ASP A 18 19.63 11.42 -1.26
CA ASP A 18 19.82 12.86 -1.06
C ASP A 18 18.59 13.52 -0.41
N GLU A 19 17.42 12.90 -0.58
CA GLU A 19 16.16 13.32 0.02
C GLU A 19 15.34 12.11 0.48
N LEU A 20 14.37 12.36 1.37
CA LEU A 20 13.41 11.36 1.82
C LEU A 20 12.35 11.13 0.74
N THR A 21 12.29 9.92 0.20
CA THR A 21 11.30 9.53 -0.81
C THR A 21 10.35 8.50 -0.22
N PRO A 22 9.08 8.85 0.06
CA PRO A 22 8.10 7.89 0.58
C PRO A 22 7.69 6.90 -0.52
N ASP A 23 7.56 5.63 -0.14
CA ASP A 23 7.06 4.61 -1.06
C ASP A 23 5.54 4.76 -1.24
N VAL A 24 5.04 4.42 -2.43
CA VAL A 24 3.62 4.48 -2.75
C VAL A 24 2.84 3.33 -2.09
N THR A 25 1.52 3.47 -1.99
CA THR A 25 0.61 2.46 -1.44
C THR A 25 0.57 1.19 -2.29
N SER A 26 0.50 1.33 -3.61
CA SER A 26 0.53 0.18 -4.51
C SER A 26 1.89 -0.49 -4.42
N TYR A 27 1.89 -1.79 -4.14
CA TYR A 27 3.10 -2.60 -4.14
C TYR A 27 3.05 -3.62 -5.28
N ASP A 28 2.38 -3.29 -6.39
CA ASP A 28 2.30 -4.11 -7.62
C ASP A 28 3.68 -4.63 -8.05
N TYR A 29 4.71 -3.78 -7.90
CA TYR A 29 6.11 -4.09 -8.12
C TYR A 29 6.45 -4.47 -9.58
N ASP A 30 5.50 -4.31 -10.53
CA ASP A 30 5.62 -4.93 -11.85
C ASP A 30 5.97 -6.43 -11.70
N ALA A 31 5.29 -7.08 -10.74
CA ALA A 31 5.51 -8.48 -10.38
C ALA A 31 4.90 -9.43 -11.42
N LEU A 32 5.01 -10.74 -11.17
CA LEU A 32 4.38 -11.73 -12.06
C LEU A 32 2.85 -11.65 -11.97
N LEU A 33 2.32 -11.38 -10.78
CA LEU A 33 0.92 -11.04 -10.58
C LEU A 33 0.77 -9.56 -10.26
N THR A 34 -0.30 -8.93 -10.77
CA THR A 34 -0.66 -7.55 -10.44
C THR A 34 -0.97 -7.39 -8.94
N GLU A 35 -1.11 -6.14 -8.48
CA GLU A 35 -1.56 -5.82 -7.12
C GLU A 35 -2.81 -6.60 -6.68
N ASP A 36 -3.79 -6.78 -7.58
CA ASP A 36 -5.01 -7.54 -7.34
C ASP A 36 -4.95 -9.01 -7.79
N GLY A 37 -3.75 -9.52 -8.08
CA GLY A 37 -3.49 -10.94 -8.29
C GLY A 37 -3.75 -11.48 -9.71
N ARG A 38 -3.92 -10.62 -10.71
CA ARG A 38 -4.09 -11.05 -12.11
C ARG A 38 -2.76 -11.47 -12.73
N PHE A 39 -2.81 -12.50 -13.57
CA PHE A 39 -1.63 -12.96 -14.32
C PHE A 39 -1.21 -11.92 -15.36
N THR A 40 0.07 -11.53 -15.33
CA THR A 40 0.66 -10.61 -16.32
C THR A 40 1.31 -11.36 -17.48
N ASP A 41 1.65 -10.66 -18.56
CA ASP A 41 2.47 -11.21 -19.64
C ASP A 41 3.83 -11.73 -19.14
N LYS A 42 4.37 -11.09 -18.09
CA LYS A 42 5.61 -11.52 -17.43
C LYS A 42 5.44 -12.89 -16.76
N TYR A 43 4.30 -13.15 -16.13
CA TYR A 43 3.99 -14.49 -15.60
C TYR A 43 4.03 -15.55 -16.71
N TYR A 44 3.36 -15.31 -17.83
CA TYR A 44 3.34 -16.27 -18.94
C TYR A 44 4.72 -16.49 -19.55
N ALA A 45 5.53 -15.43 -19.67
CA ALA A 45 6.91 -15.56 -20.13
C ALA A 45 7.75 -16.45 -19.22
N PHE A 46 7.67 -16.24 -17.90
CA PHE A 46 8.37 -17.08 -16.91
C PHE A 46 7.88 -18.52 -16.95
N ARG A 47 6.56 -18.71 -16.99
CA ARG A 47 5.91 -20.03 -17.12
C ARG A 47 6.45 -20.78 -18.33
N ASN A 48 6.52 -20.13 -19.48
CA ASN A 48 7.00 -20.74 -20.74
C ASN A 48 8.46 -21.19 -20.64
N VAL A 49 9.31 -20.47 -19.90
CA VAL A 49 10.69 -20.90 -19.66
C VAL A 49 10.73 -22.10 -18.73
N ILE A 50 10.01 -22.06 -17.61
CA ILE A 50 10.00 -23.13 -16.60
C ILE A 50 9.47 -24.44 -17.21
N LEU A 51 8.39 -24.38 -17.99
CA LEU A 51 7.79 -25.55 -18.62
C LEU A 51 8.73 -26.28 -19.59
N LYS A 52 9.80 -25.65 -20.10
CA LYS A 52 10.78 -26.34 -20.96
C LYS A 52 11.54 -27.42 -20.20
N TYR A 53 11.66 -27.29 -18.89
CA TYR A 53 12.47 -28.17 -18.04
C TYR A 53 11.64 -29.17 -17.22
N LEU A 54 10.31 -29.15 -17.38
CA LEU A 54 9.41 -30.07 -16.67
C LEU A 54 9.04 -31.28 -17.52
N SER A 55 8.76 -32.40 -16.85
CA SER A 55 8.17 -33.59 -17.49
C SER A 55 6.77 -33.30 -18.01
N THR A 56 6.31 -34.06 -19.00
CA THR A 56 4.98 -33.89 -19.60
C THR A 56 3.85 -33.92 -18.56
N ASP A 57 3.94 -34.82 -17.57
CA ASP A 57 2.92 -34.92 -16.51
C ASP A 57 2.86 -33.67 -15.65
N LYS A 58 4.02 -33.08 -15.31
CA LYS A 58 4.09 -31.82 -14.56
C LYS A 58 3.57 -30.63 -15.36
N LYS A 59 3.77 -30.61 -16.68
CA LYS A 59 3.19 -29.56 -17.53
C LYS A 59 1.67 -29.58 -17.49
N LYS A 60 1.06 -30.77 -17.62
CA LYS A 60 -0.40 -30.95 -17.54
C LYS A 60 -0.95 -30.49 -16.19
N GLU A 61 -0.33 -30.90 -15.10
CA GLU A 61 -0.70 -30.44 -13.75
C GLU A 61 -0.66 -28.90 -13.64
N CYS A 62 0.38 -28.26 -14.17
CA CYS A 62 0.47 -26.80 -14.19
C CYS A 62 -0.58 -26.12 -15.09
N ASP A 63 -0.99 -26.74 -16.20
CA ASP A 63 -2.06 -26.23 -17.07
C ASP A 63 -3.42 -26.32 -16.34
N GLU A 64 -3.71 -27.45 -15.71
CA GLU A 64 -4.96 -27.68 -14.94
C GLU A 64 -5.08 -26.71 -13.76
N LEU A 65 -4.00 -26.48 -13.02
CA LEU A 65 -3.98 -25.52 -11.92
C LEU A 65 -4.21 -24.08 -12.39
N LEU A 66 -3.65 -23.69 -13.53
CA LEU A 66 -3.83 -22.35 -14.08
C LEU A 66 -5.29 -22.11 -14.46
N ILE A 67 -5.92 -23.07 -15.13
CA ILE A 67 -7.34 -23.01 -15.49
C ILE A 67 -8.19 -22.83 -14.24
N ARG A 68 -7.96 -23.67 -13.21
CA ARG A 68 -8.70 -23.57 -11.95
C ARG A 68 -8.55 -22.19 -11.29
N LEU A 69 -7.37 -21.60 -11.30
CA LEU A 69 -7.15 -20.28 -10.70
C LEU A 69 -7.85 -19.17 -11.49
N GLN A 70 -7.86 -19.26 -12.81
CA GLN A 70 -8.54 -18.29 -13.67
C GLN A 70 -10.07 -18.37 -13.53
N GLU A 71 -10.63 -19.58 -13.42
CA GLU A 71 -12.06 -19.79 -13.22
C GLU A 71 -12.55 -19.26 -11.86
N ASN A 72 -11.70 -19.27 -10.84
CA ASN A 72 -12.02 -18.75 -9.51
C ASN A 72 -11.63 -17.27 -9.33
N SER A 73 -11.25 -16.56 -10.41
CA SER A 73 -10.85 -15.16 -10.31
C SER A 73 -12.04 -14.23 -10.07
N VAL A 74 -11.86 -13.25 -9.19
CA VAL A 74 -12.88 -12.23 -8.90
C VAL A 74 -12.79 -11.13 -9.96
N SER A 75 -13.93 -10.80 -10.58
CA SER A 75 -13.99 -9.69 -11.54
C SER A 75 -14.06 -8.35 -10.83
N ALA A 76 -13.19 -7.43 -11.24
CA ALA A 76 -13.27 -6.03 -10.83
C ALA A 76 -14.61 -5.42 -11.26
N ARG A 77 -15.18 -4.57 -10.41
CA ARG A 77 -16.45 -3.89 -10.67
C ARG A 77 -16.28 -2.39 -10.54
N GLU A 78 -16.88 -1.67 -11.48
CA GLU A 78 -17.04 -0.23 -11.37
C GLU A 78 -18.34 0.08 -10.63
N TYR A 79 -18.24 0.82 -9.52
CA TYR A 79 -19.39 1.20 -8.71
C TYR A 79 -20.07 2.50 -9.15
N GLY A 80 -19.50 3.21 -10.12
CA GLY A 80 -19.98 4.51 -10.58
C GLY A 80 -19.74 5.65 -9.58
N ALA A 81 -20.45 6.77 -9.79
CA ALA A 81 -20.28 7.96 -8.97
C ALA A 81 -20.94 7.81 -7.60
N ILE A 82 -20.15 7.99 -6.53
CA ILE A 82 -20.64 8.00 -5.14
C ILE A 82 -20.79 9.45 -4.68
N LYS A 83 -21.99 9.83 -4.25
CA LYS A 83 -22.26 11.17 -3.71
C LYS A 83 -21.83 11.26 -2.24
N VAL A 84 -20.93 12.20 -1.94
CA VAL A 84 -20.55 12.53 -0.57
C VAL A 84 -21.69 13.30 0.10
N ASN A 85 -22.25 12.76 1.17
CA ASN A 85 -23.39 13.35 1.89
C ASN A 85 -23.01 14.14 3.14
N ARG A 86 -21.80 13.93 3.68
CA ARG A 86 -21.33 14.56 4.92
C ARG A 86 -19.83 14.84 4.84
N ILE A 87 -19.41 15.92 5.47
CA ILE A 87 -18.01 16.35 5.59
C ILE A 87 -17.82 16.87 7.02
N ALA A 88 -16.66 16.60 7.61
CA ALA A 88 -16.27 17.12 8.91
C ALA A 88 -14.84 17.67 8.82
N GLY A 89 -14.59 18.83 9.43
CA GLY A 89 -13.27 19.44 9.49
C GLY A 89 -12.37 18.71 10.50
N LEU A 90 -11.09 18.53 10.16
CA LEU A 90 -10.12 17.88 11.05
C LEU A 90 -9.99 18.66 12.38
N PHE A 91 -9.83 19.98 12.31
CA PHE A 91 -9.62 20.84 13.48
C PHE A 91 -10.84 20.94 14.39
N ASP A 92 -12.05 20.88 13.82
CA ASP A 92 -13.30 20.91 14.58
C ASP A 92 -13.55 19.59 15.34
N ASN A 93 -12.76 18.55 15.05
CA ASN A 93 -12.93 17.20 15.60
C ASN A 93 -11.72 16.70 16.38
N LEU A 94 -10.74 17.55 16.70
CA LEU A 94 -9.54 17.11 17.43
C LEU A 94 -9.88 16.45 18.77
N ASP A 95 -10.83 17.00 19.51
CA ASP A 95 -11.28 16.46 20.80
C ASP A 95 -12.01 15.10 20.66
N ASN A 96 -12.47 14.76 19.44
CA ASN A 96 -13.14 13.50 19.14
C ASN A 96 -12.17 12.41 18.67
N ILE A 97 -11.08 12.78 17.99
CA ILE A 97 -10.17 11.83 17.30
C ILE A 97 -8.77 11.77 17.91
N SER A 98 -8.46 12.62 18.89
CA SER A 98 -7.13 12.72 19.48
C SER A 98 -7.21 13.08 20.96
N LYS A 99 -6.08 12.89 21.65
CA LYS A 99 -5.89 13.30 23.05
C LYS A 99 -4.81 14.36 23.10
N ARG A 100 -5.14 15.54 23.64
CA ARG A 100 -4.17 16.63 23.85
C ARG A 100 -3.10 16.20 24.85
N ILE A 101 -1.84 16.47 24.51
CA ILE A 101 -0.68 16.33 25.37
C ILE A 101 0.00 17.69 25.44
N GLU A 102 0.17 18.24 26.64
CA GLU A 102 0.82 19.52 26.87
C GLU A 102 2.29 19.31 27.25
N MET A 103 3.18 20.07 26.61
CA MET A 103 4.63 19.91 26.76
C MET A 103 5.32 21.28 26.68
N LEU A 104 6.48 21.40 27.33
CA LEU A 104 7.27 22.63 27.35
C LEU A 104 8.10 22.85 26.07
N SER A 105 8.48 21.77 25.37
CA SER A 105 9.22 21.80 24.10
C SER A 105 8.56 20.89 23.06
N PRO A 106 8.56 21.28 21.77
CA PRO A 106 8.01 20.50 20.67
C PRO A 106 8.95 19.39 20.15
N ASP A 107 10.19 19.26 20.63
CA ASP A 107 11.23 18.38 20.07
C ASP A 107 11.07 16.88 20.43
N ILE A 108 9.83 16.39 20.39
CA ILE A 108 9.48 15.04 20.83
C ILE A 108 8.88 14.28 19.67
N ALA A 109 9.55 13.18 19.32
CA ALA A 109 9.08 12.29 18.27
C ALA A 109 7.82 11.52 18.69
N PHE A 110 6.96 11.19 17.72
CA PHE A 110 5.66 10.55 17.93
C PHE A 110 5.71 9.25 18.76
N TRP A 111 6.76 8.43 18.63
CA TRP A 111 6.87 7.18 19.41
C TRP A 111 7.00 7.46 20.92
N LYS A 112 7.56 8.61 21.32
CA LYS A 112 7.70 8.98 22.73
C LYS A 112 6.36 9.33 23.38
N ILE A 113 5.36 9.69 22.60
CA ILE A 113 3.98 9.93 23.06
C ILE A 113 3.06 8.73 22.82
N GLY A 114 3.62 7.56 22.50
CA GLY A 114 2.86 6.32 22.27
C GLY A 114 2.14 6.26 20.92
N CYS A 115 2.38 7.23 20.03
CA CYS A 115 1.92 7.17 18.66
C CYS A 115 2.94 6.39 17.83
N THR A 116 2.73 5.08 17.73
CA THR A 116 3.50 4.20 16.84
C THR A 116 2.59 3.68 15.74
N LEU A 117 2.95 3.93 14.49
CA LEU A 117 2.48 3.15 13.35
C LEU A 117 3.29 1.85 13.39
N ILE A 118 2.61 0.72 13.55
CA ILE A 118 3.24 -0.60 13.74
C ILE A 118 4.20 -0.84 12.56
N LEU A 119 5.51 -0.83 12.82
CA LEU A 119 6.47 -1.42 11.90
C LEU A 119 6.19 -2.92 11.94
N SER A 120 5.60 -3.49 10.89
CA SER A 120 5.44 -4.94 10.80
C SER A 120 6.84 -5.55 10.78
N ALA A 121 7.24 -6.10 11.93
CA ALA A 121 8.42 -6.93 12.04
C ALA A 121 8.18 -8.21 11.22
N GLN A 122 8.59 -8.21 9.96
CA GLN A 122 8.97 -9.46 9.30
C GLN A 122 10.40 -9.78 9.72
N PRO A 123 10.67 -10.96 10.31
CA PRO A 123 11.99 -11.29 10.82
C PRO A 123 12.86 -11.77 9.66
N ILE A 124 13.31 -10.87 8.78
CA ILE A 124 14.55 -11.02 7.99
C ILE A 124 15.08 -9.60 7.75
N LEU A 125 16.21 -9.30 8.39
CA LEU A 125 17.19 -8.24 8.12
C LEU A 125 16.72 -7.04 7.27
N LEU A 126 16.57 -5.87 7.92
CA LEU A 126 17.32 -4.65 7.58
C LEU A 126 17.09 -3.54 8.62
N PHE A 127 18.11 -2.71 8.77
CA PHE A 127 18.42 -1.83 9.89
C PHE A 127 17.65 -0.49 9.88
N PHE A 128 17.27 -0.05 11.09
CA PHE A 128 17.21 1.31 11.66
C PHE A 128 16.63 2.54 10.91
N SER A 129 15.68 3.16 11.64
CA SER A 129 15.60 4.60 12.02
C SER A 129 14.95 5.64 11.11
N CYS A 130 13.77 6.09 11.55
CA CYS A 130 13.28 7.47 11.72
C CYS A 130 13.76 8.58 10.77
N THR A 131 12.80 9.32 10.19
CA THR A 131 12.48 10.72 10.53
C THR A 131 11.21 11.18 9.79
N ILE A 132 10.06 11.22 10.47
CA ILE A 132 8.88 12.00 10.03
C ILE A 132 8.99 13.35 10.77
N PHE A 133 9.71 14.31 10.20
CA PHE A 133 9.75 15.67 10.76
C PHE A 133 9.66 16.78 9.71
N GLN A 134 9.82 16.49 8.41
CA GLN A 134 9.94 17.55 7.41
C GLN A 134 8.63 17.98 6.70
N ILE A 135 7.51 17.26 6.87
CA ILE A 135 6.31 17.52 6.05
C ILE A 135 5.41 18.65 6.62
N PHE A 136 5.52 19.01 7.90
CA PHE A 136 4.62 19.98 8.52
C PHE A 136 5.07 21.45 8.46
N GLU A 137 6.35 21.73 8.19
CA GLU A 137 6.86 23.12 8.17
C GLU A 137 6.40 23.93 6.94
N ASN A 138 6.03 23.29 5.83
CA ASN A 138 5.68 23.98 4.58
C ASN A 138 4.17 24.15 4.30
N LEU A 139 3.28 23.77 5.22
CA LEU A 139 1.83 23.86 5.01
C LEU A 139 1.17 25.13 5.61
N LYS A 140 1.95 26.20 5.85
CA LYS A 140 1.40 27.53 6.19
C LYS A 140 0.81 28.19 4.94
N GLY A 141 -0.39 27.76 4.51
CA GLY A 141 -1.12 28.49 3.46
C GLY A 141 -2.38 27.86 2.87
N PHE A 142 -2.63 26.55 3.02
CA PHE A 142 -3.78 25.92 2.36
C PHE A 142 -5.03 25.92 3.23
N LYS A 143 -5.96 26.84 2.96
CA LYS A 143 -7.29 26.92 3.61
C LYS A 143 -8.34 25.94 3.08
N ARG A 144 -8.02 25.09 2.11
CA ARG A 144 -8.92 24.05 1.59
C ARG A 144 -8.13 22.98 0.87
N MET A 145 -8.17 21.75 1.39
CA MET A 145 -7.74 20.56 0.66
C MET A 145 -9.02 19.84 0.21
N SER A 146 -9.39 20.00 -1.05
CA SER A 146 -10.43 19.18 -1.67
C SER A 146 -9.75 17.94 -2.23
N ILE A 147 -9.94 16.80 -1.56
CA ILE A 147 -9.56 15.50 -2.11
C ILE A 147 -10.59 15.17 -3.19
N LYS A 148 -10.18 15.27 -4.45
CA LYS A 148 -10.95 14.75 -5.58
C LYS A 148 -10.60 13.26 -5.69
N ILE A 149 -11.51 12.40 -5.23
CA ILE A 149 -11.37 10.95 -5.41
C ILE A 149 -11.82 10.64 -6.83
N GLU A 150 -10.90 10.66 -7.78
CA GLU A 150 -11.13 10.14 -9.12
C GLU A 150 -10.75 8.65 -9.09
N HIS A 151 -11.79 7.81 -9.00
CA HIS A 151 -11.75 6.35 -8.93
C HIS A 151 -11.32 5.73 -7.58
N CYS A 152 -12.31 5.15 -6.90
CA CYS A 152 -12.12 4.30 -5.73
C CYS A 152 -12.37 2.85 -6.17
N LEU A 153 -11.30 2.08 -6.37
CA LEU A 153 -11.38 0.62 -6.47
C LEU A 153 -11.21 0.07 -5.05
N ILE A 154 -12.34 -0.30 -4.44
CA ILE A 154 -12.35 -1.09 -3.22
C ILE A 154 -12.40 -2.54 -3.66
N VAL A 155 -11.31 -3.28 -3.42
CA VAL A 155 -11.27 -4.74 -3.61
C VAL A 155 -11.68 -5.39 -2.28
N PRO A 156 -12.62 -6.34 -2.27
CA PRO A 156 -13.09 -7.02 -1.06
C PRO A 156 -12.04 -7.94 -0.42
#